data_AF-A0A4U1CGV4-F1
#
_entry.id   AF-A0A4U1CGV4-F1
#
_cell.length_a   1.000
_cell.length_b   1.000
_cell.length_c   1.000
_cell.angle_alpha   90.00
_cell.angle_beta   90.00
_cell.angle_gamma   90.00
#
_symmetry.space_group_name_H-M   'P 1'
#
loop_
_entity.id
_entity.type
_entity.pdbx_description
1 polymer ?
#
loop_
_entity_poly.entity_id
_entity_poly.type
_entity_poly.pdbx_seq_one_letter_code
_entity_poly.pdbx_strand_id
1 'polypeptide(L)'
;MTNRIEPKSSTKWNKIIYWIATIWLSLGMLSTGIVQLIKMDEEVIKMKQVGYPVYFLTILAVWKILGVVAILIPKFPLVKEWAYAGFFFAMSGAIFSHLACGSSIIELFGPTLLLVLTIVSWYFRPADRNDFSYQ
;
A
#
# COMPACT_ATOMS: atom_id res chain seq x y z
N MET A 1 -28.40 1.86 -25.98
CA MET A 1 -27.52 0.67 -25.92
C MET A 1 -26.61 0.82 -24.71
N THR A 2 -26.96 0.19 -23.59
CA THR A 2 -26.11 0.21 -22.39
C THR A 2 -25.02 -0.84 -22.56
N ASN A 3 -23.77 -0.42 -22.76
CA ASN A 3 -22.60 -1.29 -22.61
C ASN A 3 -22.60 -1.82 -21.17
N ARG A 4 -23.15 -3.02 -20.94
CA ARG A 4 -22.92 -3.73 -19.69
C ARG A 4 -21.44 -4.09 -19.69
N ILE A 5 -20.67 -3.40 -18.87
CA ILE A 5 -19.29 -3.78 -18.58
C ILE A 5 -19.38 -5.18 -17.97
N GLU A 6 -19.03 -6.21 -18.74
CA GLU A 6 -19.01 -7.55 -18.21
C GLU A 6 -18.00 -7.64 -17.05
N PRO A 7 -18.37 -8.26 -15.92
CA PRO A 7 -17.46 -8.38 -14.80
C PRO A 7 -16.24 -9.21 -15.22
N LYS A 8 -15.04 -8.64 -15.05
CA LYS A 8 -13.76 -9.31 -15.34
C LYS A 8 -13.73 -10.69 -14.68
N SER A 9 -13.75 -11.76 -15.46
CA SER A 9 -13.59 -13.13 -14.95
C SER A 9 -12.20 -13.26 -14.31
N SER A 10 -12.11 -13.43 -12.99
CA SER A 10 -10.84 -13.59 -12.29
C SER A 10 -10.29 -15.01 -12.51
N THR A 11 -9.15 -15.13 -13.19
CA THR A 11 -8.47 -16.42 -13.39
C THR A 11 -7.73 -16.85 -12.12
N LYS A 12 -7.40 -18.14 -12.00
CA LYS A 12 -6.55 -18.66 -10.91
C LYS A 12 -5.22 -17.89 -10.79
N TRP A 13 -4.65 -17.49 -11.93
CA TRP A 13 -3.43 -16.68 -11.99
C TRP A 13 -3.60 -15.30 -11.35
N ASN A 14 -4.73 -14.61 -11.57
CA ASN A 14 -4.98 -13.31 -10.94
C ASN A 14 -4.96 -13.43 -9.41
N LYS A 15 -5.54 -14.50 -8.86
CA LYS A 15 -5.55 -14.78 -7.41
C LYS A 15 -4.13 -15.01 -6.86
N ILE A 16 -3.30 -15.74 -7.60
CA ILE A 16 -1.88 -15.97 -7.22
C ILE A 16 -1.11 -14.65 -7.23
N ILE A 17 -1.20 -13.87 -8.32
CA ILE A 17 -0.53 -12.56 -8.45
C ILE A 17 -0.98 -11.63 -7.32
N TYR A 18 -2.28 -11.58 -7.06
CA TYR A 18 -2.86 -10.81 -5.97
C TYR A 18 -2.23 -11.16 -4.62
N TRP A 19 -2.21 -12.43 -4.23
CA TRP A 19 -1.70 -12.83 -2.92
C TRP A 19 -0.20 -12.60 -2.78
N ILE A 20 0.58 -12.87 -3.83
CA ILE A 20 2.02 -12.57 -3.83
C ILE A 20 2.25 -11.07 -3.63
N ALA A 21 1.58 -10.23 -4.44
CA ALA A 21 1.72 -8.77 -4.34
C ALA A 21 1.23 -8.24 -2.99
N THR A 22 0.11 -8.77 -2.47
CA THR A 22 -0.50 -8.34 -1.20
C THR A 22 0.37 -8.71 0.00
N ILE A 23 0.96 -9.91 0.03
CA ILE A 23 1.86 -10.34 1.11
C ILE A 23 3.14 -9.49 1.07
N TRP A 24 3.74 -9.30 -0.11
CA TRP A 24 4.95 -8.48 -0.23
C TRP A 24 4.69 -7.02 0.16
N LEU A 25 3.60 -6.43 -0.33
CA LEU A 25 3.14 -5.09 0.05
C LEU A 25 2.97 -5.00 1.57
N SER A 26 2.31 -6.00 2.17
CA SER A 26 2.06 -6.04 3.61
C SER A 26 3.36 -6.08 4.41
N LEU A 27 4.33 -6.91 4.00
CA LEU A 27 5.64 -6.97 4.64
C LEU A 27 6.37 -5.62 4.56
N GLY A 28 6.39 -4.99 3.39
CA GLY A 28 7.06 -3.69 3.22
C GLY A 28 6.37 -2.54 3.96
N MET A 29 5.03 -2.48 3.93
CA MET A 29 4.26 -1.47 4.66
C MET A 29 4.37 -1.67 6.17
N LEU A 30 4.30 -2.93 6.65
CA LEU A 30 4.41 -3.24 8.07
C LEU A 30 5.82 -2.96 8.58
N SER A 31 6.86 -3.42 7.87
CA SER A 31 8.25 -3.18 8.24
C SER A 31 8.55 -1.68 8.33
N THR A 32 8.25 -0.92 7.26
CA THR A 32 8.47 0.54 7.30
C THR A 32 7.58 1.23 8.34
N GLY A 33 6.35 0.78 8.53
CA GLY A 33 5.47 1.29 9.58
C GLY A 33 6.05 1.09 10.99
N ILE A 34 6.62 -0.07 11.29
CA ILE A 34 7.26 -0.35 12.58
C ILE A 34 8.46 0.57 12.81
N VAL A 35 9.35 0.68 11.82
CA VAL A 35 10.55 1.53 11.92
C VAL A 35 10.18 3.01 12.11
N GLN A 36 9.09 3.46 11.47
CA GLN A 36 8.54 4.80 11.64
C GLN A 36 7.86 4.98 13.01
N LEU A 37 7.22 3.94 13.54
CA LEU A 37 6.56 3.98 14.85
C LEU A 37 7.56 4.12 15.99
N ILE A 38 8.66 3.35 15.93
CA ILE A 38 9.75 3.43 16.91
C ILE A 38 10.66 4.64 16.69
N LYS A 39 10.41 5.43 15.64
CA LYS A 39 11.16 6.64 15.26
C LYS A 39 12.67 6.38 15.19
N MET A 40 13.05 5.35 14.44
CA MET A 40 14.47 5.04 14.22
C MET A 40 15.20 6.26 13.66
N ASP A 41 16.42 6.53 14.16
CA ASP A 41 17.13 7.79 13.91
C ASP A 41 17.25 8.13 12.41
N GLU A 42 17.50 7.12 11.56
CA GLU A 42 17.54 7.27 10.11
C GLU A 42 16.22 7.81 9.52
N GLU A 43 15.06 7.34 9.98
CA GLU A 43 13.76 7.82 9.50
C GLU A 43 13.48 9.25 10.00
N VAL A 44 13.92 9.58 11.23
CA VAL A 44 13.80 10.95 11.75
C VAL A 44 14.64 11.92 10.93
N ILE A 45 15.86 11.52 10.56
CA ILE A 45 16.75 12.31 9.70
C ILE A 45 16.10 12.49 8.31
N LYS A 46 15.59 11.43 7.68
CA LYS A 46 14.92 11.51 6.38
C LYS A 46 13.72 12.47 6.40
N MET A 47 12.89 12.41 7.44
CA MET A 47 11.75 13.34 7.56
C MET A 47 12.20 14.79 7.65
N LYS A 48 13.26 15.07 8.41
CA LYS A 48 13.83 16.42 8.48
C LYS A 48 14.41 16.87 7.14
N GLN A 49 15.07 15.98 6.41
CA GLN A 49 15.63 16.27 5.08
C GLN A 49 14.54 16.67 4.08
N VAL A 50 13.38 16.00 4.12
CA VAL A 50 12.23 16.35 3.25
C VAL A 50 11.33 17.43 3.85
N GLY A 51 11.72 18.05 4.97
CA GLY A 51 10.99 19.15 5.61
C GLY A 51 9.74 18.76 6.39
N TYR A 52 9.53 17.47 6.67
CA TYR A 52 8.38 17.00 7.44
C TYR A 52 8.63 16.97 8.95
N PRO A 53 7.59 17.30 9.75
CA PRO A 53 7.69 17.23 11.19
C PRO A 53 7.70 15.77 11.68
N VAL A 54 8.41 15.50 12.78
CA VAL A 54 8.64 14.14 13.30
C VAL A 54 7.34 13.42 13.69
N TYR A 55 6.29 14.13 14.11
CA TYR A 55 5.00 13.51 14.43
C TYR A 55 4.35 12.84 13.22
N PHE A 56 4.71 13.25 12.00
CA PHE A 56 4.19 12.68 10.76
C PHE A 56 4.56 11.19 10.61
N LEU A 57 5.72 10.78 11.15
CA LEU A 57 6.12 9.36 11.22
C LEU A 57 5.09 8.52 11.95
N THR A 58 4.63 8.99 13.12
CA THR A 58 3.65 8.27 13.94
C THR A 58 2.31 8.15 13.22
N ILE A 59 1.87 9.21 12.54
CA ILE A 59 0.65 9.19 11.73
C ILE A 59 0.77 8.15 10.60
N LEU A 60 1.84 8.22 9.79
CA LEU A 60 2.09 7.29 8.70
C LEU A 60 2.19 5.84 9.18
N ALA A 61 2.90 5.60 10.28
CA ALA A 61 3.07 4.28 10.86
C ALA A 61 1.73 3.64 11.24
N VAL A 62 0.90 4.38 11.97
CA VAL A 62 -0.43 3.89 12.40
C VAL A 62 -1.29 3.57 11.18
N TRP A 63 -1.36 4.47 10.20
CA TRP A 63 -2.15 4.25 8.99
C TRP A 63 -1.62 3.09 8.14
N LYS A 64 -0.30 2.90 8.06
CA LYS A 64 0.31 1.74 7.38
C LYS A 64 -0.13 0.43 8.01
N ILE A 65 -0.02 0.32 9.33
CA ILE A 65 -0.38 -0.89 10.07
C ILE A 65 -1.88 -1.18 9.92
N LEU A 66 -2.75 -0.18 10.07
CA LEU A 66 -4.18 -0.33 9.88
C LEU A 66 -4.54 -0.73 8.44
N GLY A 67 -3.88 -0.13 7.45
CA GLY A 67 -4.03 -0.50 6.05
C GLY A 67 -3.62 -1.94 5.77
N VAL A 68 -2.53 -2.42 6.37
CA VAL A 68 -2.07 -3.81 6.23
C VAL A 68 -3.11 -4.78 6.76
N VAL A 69 -3.66 -4.49 7.94
CA VAL A 69 -4.76 -5.28 8.52
C VAL A 69 -5.97 -5.30 7.58
N ALA A 70 -6.33 -4.14 7.01
CA ALA A 70 -7.47 -4.03 6.10
C ALA A 70 -7.31 -4.81 4.79
N ILE A 71 -6.13 -4.81 4.16
CA ILE A 71 -5.91 -5.52 2.88
C ILE A 71 -5.83 -7.04 3.06
N LEU A 72 -5.33 -7.51 4.20
CA LEU A 72 -5.21 -8.94 4.51
C LEU A 72 -6.55 -9.57 4.91
N ILE A 73 -7.46 -8.80 5.53
CA ILE A 73 -8.78 -9.30 5.92
C ILE A 73 -9.75 -9.29 4.71
N PRO A 74 -10.41 -10.41 4.38
CA PRO A 74 -11.30 -10.48 3.22
C PRO A 74 -12.70 -9.87 3.43
N LYS A 75 -13.04 -9.43 4.65
CA LYS A 75 -14.43 -9.10 5.02
C LYS A 75 -14.93 -7.71 4.63
N PHE A 76 -14.05 -6.72 4.50
CA PHE A 76 -14.46 -5.31 4.43
C PHE A 76 -14.00 -4.65 3.11
N PRO A 77 -14.74 -4.80 2.00
CA PRO A 77 -14.32 -4.33 0.68
C PRO A 77 -14.14 -2.81 0.64
N LEU A 78 -15.01 -2.03 1.30
CA LEU A 78 -14.88 -0.57 1.34
C LEU A 78 -13.63 -0.11 2.10
N VAL A 79 -13.37 -0.69 3.27
CA VAL A 79 -12.18 -0.36 4.08
C VAL A 79 -10.90 -0.75 3.34
N LYS A 80 -10.95 -1.84 2.58
CA LYS A 80 -9.85 -2.28 1.71
C LYS A 80 -9.59 -1.28 0.58
N GLU A 81 -10.62 -0.73 -0.06
CA GLU A 81 -10.44 0.37 -1.03
C GLU A 81 -9.77 1.59 -0.39
N TRP A 82 -10.19 1.97 0.81
CA TRP A 82 -9.59 3.09 1.54
C TRP A 82 -8.12 2.82 1.87
N ALA A 83 -7.77 1.59 2.26
CA ALA A 83 -6.39 1.20 2.51
C ALA A 83 -5.53 1.30 1.25
N TYR A 84 -6.01 0.80 0.10
CA TYR A 84 -5.29 0.92 -1.16
C TYR A 84 -5.12 2.37 -1.61
N ALA A 85 -6.17 3.20 -1.50
CA ALA A 85 -6.08 4.63 -1.79
C ALA A 85 -5.08 5.33 -0.87
N GLY A 86 -5.14 5.05 0.43
CA GLY A 86 -4.20 5.60 1.41
C GLY A 86 -2.75 5.22 1.12
N PHE A 87 -2.49 3.95 0.77
CA PHE A 87 -1.16 3.48 0.37
C PHE A 87 -0.67 4.16 -0.90
N PHE A 88 -1.55 4.30 -1.90
CA PHE A 88 -1.24 5.00 -3.13
C PHE A 88 -0.83 6.45 -2.86
N PHE A 89 -1.62 7.19 -2.07
CA PHE A 89 -1.31 8.59 -1.74
C PHE A 89 -0.05 8.72 -0.87
N ALA A 90 0.14 7.84 0.11
CA ALA A 90 1.33 7.88 0.96
C ALA A 90 2.62 7.63 0.14
N MET A 91 2.62 6.64 -0.76
CA MET A 91 3.80 6.31 -1.54
C MET A 91 4.07 7.31 -2.67
N SER A 92 3.03 7.77 -3.37
CA SER A 92 3.18 8.84 -4.37
C SER A 92 3.61 10.17 -3.75
N GLY A 93 3.05 10.52 -2.58
CA GLY A 93 3.48 11.69 -1.82
C GLY A 93 4.93 11.59 -1.35
N ALA A 94 5.38 10.42 -0.90
CA ALA A 94 6.78 10.19 -0.56
C ALA A 94 7.71 10.38 -1.76
N ILE A 95 7.37 9.79 -2.92
CA ILE A 95 8.12 9.97 -4.18
C ILE A 95 8.21 11.46 -4.54
N PHE A 96 7.08 12.18 -4.52
CA PHE A 96 7.05 13.59 -4.86
C PHE A 96 7.88 14.44 -3.89
N SER A 97 7.84 14.13 -2.59
CA SER A 97 8.63 14.82 -1.57
C SER A 97 10.13 14.64 -1.80
N HIS A 98 10.57 13.40 -2.07
CA HIS A 98 11.97 13.12 -2.41
C HIS A 98 12.41 13.85 -3.68
N LEU A 99 11.58 13.88 -4.73
CA LEU A 99 11.88 14.63 -5.95
C LEU A 99 11.96 16.14 -5.72
N ALA A 100 11.02 16.71 -4.95
CA ALA A 100 10.98 18.14 -4.64
C ALA A 100 12.17 18.60 -3.79
N CYS A 101 12.66 17.74 -2.90
CA CYS A 101 13.82 18.02 -2.03
C CYS A 101 15.17 17.61 -2.63
N GLY A 102 15.20 17.05 -3.85
CA GLY A 102 16.44 16.65 -4.52
C GLY A 102 17.14 15.47 -3.87
N SER A 103 16.38 14.55 -3.25
CA SER A 103 16.90 13.31 -2.66
C SER A 103 17.59 12.42 -3.69
N SER A 104 18.47 11.53 -3.20
CA SER A 104 19.11 10.51 -4.04
C SER A 104 18.08 9.57 -4.68
N ILE A 105 18.38 9.08 -5.88
CA ILE A 105 17.53 8.13 -6.61
C ILE A 105 17.29 6.83 -5.83
N ILE A 106 18.21 6.47 -4.93
CA ILE A 106 18.11 5.29 -4.06
C ILE A 106 16.95 5.44 -3.08
N GLU A 107 16.66 6.67 -2.60
CA GLU A 107 15.57 6.93 -1.67
C GLU A 107 14.19 6.76 -2.33
N LEU A 108 14.11 6.90 -3.66
CA LEU A 108 12.89 6.67 -4.43
C LEU A 108 12.54 5.19 -4.55
N PHE A 109 13.50 4.27 -4.40
CA PHE A 109 13.28 2.85 -4.63
C PHE A 109 12.21 2.26 -3.72
N GLY A 110 12.30 2.51 -2.41
CA GLY A 110 11.36 2.03 -1.41
C GLY A 110 9.91 2.42 -1.71
N PRO A 111 9.56 3.72 -1.78
CA PRO A 111 8.19 4.14 -2.04
C PRO A 111 7.73 3.77 -3.46
N THR A 112 8.61 3.72 -4.46
CA THR A 112 8.25 3.28 -5.82
C THR A 112 7.87 1.80 -5.85
N LEU A 113 8.67 0.92 -5.24
CA LEU A 113 8.36 -0.50 -5.14
C LEU A 113 7.01 -0.74 -4.45
N LEU A 114 6.78 -0.06 -3.32
CA LEU A 114 5.53 -0.17 -2.58
C LEU A 114 4.34 0.37 -3.36
N LEU A 115 4.51 1.45 -4.14
CA LEU A 115 3.47 1.98 -5.01
C LEU A 115 3.08 0.98 -6.11
N VAL A 116 4.08 0.38 -6.77
CA VAL A 116 3.85 -0.64 -7.81
C VAL A 116 3.12 -1.85 -7.22
N LEU A 117 3.57 -2.34 -6.06
CA LEU A 117 2.90 -3.45 -5.37
C LEU A 117 1.46 -3.10 -4.96
N THR A 118 1.22 -1.85 -4.54
CA THR A 118 -0.13 -1.35 -4.23
C THR A 118 -1.03 -1.43 -5.46
N ILE A 119 -0.57 -0.93 -6.61
CA ILE A 119 -1.34 -0.93 -7.86
C ILE A 119 -1.58 -2.36 -8.35
N VAL A 120 -0.55 -3.21 -8.35
CA VAL A 120 -0.66 -4.62 -8.79
C VAL A 120 -1.61 -5.39 -7.88
N SER A 121 -1.44 -5.28 -6.56
CA SER A 121 -2.34 -5.91 -5.58
C SER A 121 -3.78 -5.44 -5.78
N TRP A 122 -4.02 -4.14 -5.92
CA TRP A 122 -5.37 -3.61 -6.15
C TRP A 122 -5.98 -4.10 -7.48
N TYR A 123 -5.22 -4.06 -8.58
CA TYR A 123 -5.71 -4.39 -9.92
C TYR A 123 -6.05 -5.88 -10.12
N PHE A 124 -5.29 -6.76 -9.47
CA PHE A 124 -5.51 -8.21 -9.52
C PHE A 124 -6.41 -8.74 -8.40
N ARG A 125 -6.86 -7.87 -7.50
CA ARG A 125 -7.78 -8.25 -6.43
C ARG A 125 -9.03 -8.93 -7.02
N PRO A 126 -9.42 -10.11 -6.52
CA PRO A 126 -10.67 -10.73 -6.94
C PRO A 126 -11.83 -9.79 -6.61
N ALA A 127 -12.76 -9.62 -7.55
CA ALA A 127 -14.02 -8.92 -7.29
C ALA A 127 -14.84 -9.86 -6.40
N ASP A 128 -15.01 -9.50 -5.13
CA ASP A 128 -15.75 -10.31 -4.16
C ASP A 128 -17.16 -10.64 -4.69
N ARG A 129 -17.32 -11.87 -5.17
CA ARG A 129 -18.62 -12.54 -5.34
C ARG A 129 -18.51 -13.89 -4.63
N ASN A 130 -18.58 -13.84 -3.29
CA ASN A 130 -18.88 -14.99 -2.43
C ASN A 130 -18.08 -16.29 -2.70
N ASP A 131 -16.80 -16.32 -2.37
CA ASP A 131 -16.04 -17.60 -2.27
C ASP A 131 -16.14 -18.23 -0.85
N PHE A 132 -17.24 -17.99 -0.13
CA PHE A 132 -17.64 -18.74 1.07
C PHE A 132 -18.82 -19.67 0.74
N SER A 133 -18.75 -20.41 -0.36
CA SER A 133 -19.50 -21.67 -0.46
C SER A 133 -18.61 -22.77 0.12
N TYR A 134 -18.91 -23.20 1.35
CA TYR A 134 -18.46 -24.50 1.83
C TYR A 134 -18.88 -25.56 0.80
N GLN A 135 -17.89 -26.22 0.20
CA GLN A 135 -18.00 -27.59 -0.32
C GLN A 135 -17.08 -28.45 0.53
#